data_AF-A0A8K0G8G5-F1
#
_entry.id   AF-A0A8K0G8G5-F1
#
_cell.length_a   1.000
_cell.length_b   1.000
_cell.length_c   1.000
_cell.angle_alpha   90.00
_cell.angle_beta   90.00
_cell.angle_gamma   90.00
#
_symmetry.space_group_name_H-M   'P 1'
#
loop_
_entity.id
_entity.type
_entity.pdbx_description
1 polymer ?
#
loop_
_entity_poly.entity_id
_entity_poly.type
_entity_poly.pdbx_seq_one_letter_code
_entity_poly.pdbx_strand_id
1 'polypeptide(L)'
;MYKYSRFNINLQCGPQTAPQDDIALHMSVRLLEGHVVLNSLQHGIWNEEQRNLALPIKRAERFEIILTCEFNHYKVAINGRHYCEFPQQIHYDRVSHLAIDGDVSIVQISYESSTFAGIGGASSSNVPPVKNPAASTKMQPPSYEAAIS
;
A
#
# COMPACT_ATOMS: atom_id res chain seq x y z
N MET A 1 -35.20 -12.63 -7.61
CA MET A 1 -34.59 -11.32 -7.92
C MET A 1 -33.26 -11.27 -7.18
N TYR A 2 -32.13 -11.47 -7.85
CA TYR A 2 -30.83 -11.47 -7.16
C TYR A 2 -30.46 -10.02 -6.80
N LYS A 3 -30.54 -9.71 -5.51
CA LYS A 3 -29.96 -8.51 -4.89
C LYS A 3 -28.45 -8.52 -5.20
N TYR A 4 -27.96 -7.45 -5.82
CA TYR A 4 -26.55 -7.05 -5.91
C TYR A 4 -25.49 -8.17 -5.82
N SER A 5 -25.05 -8.74 -6.96
CA SER A 5 -23.83 -9.59 -6.94
C SER A 5 -22.59 -8.70 -6.99
N ARG A 6 -22.28 -8.10 -5.84
CA ARG A 6 -21.03 -7.37 -5.61
C ARG A 6 -20.37 -7.88 -4.34
N PHE A 7 -19.05 -7.79 -4.31
CA PHE A 7 -18.30 -7.94 -3.08
C PHE A 7 -17.25 -6.84 -3.00
N ASN A 8 -16.83 -6.53 -1.79
CA ASN A 8 -15.86 -5.49 -1.50
C ASN A 8 -14.66 -6.09 -0.78
N ILE A 9 -13.48 -5.56 -1.07
CA ILE A 9 -12.25 -5.82 -0.35
C ILE A 9 -11.74 -4.48 0.16
N ASN A 10 -11.61 -4.35 1.47
CA ASN A 10 -11.25 -3.11 2.16
C ASN A 10 -9.96 -3.30 2.96
N LEU A 11 -8.97 -2.47 2.68
CA LEU A 11 -7.81 -2.27 3.55
C LEU A 11 -8.11 -1.11 4.50
N GLN A 12 -8.47 -1.42 5.74
CA GLN A 12 -8.96 -0.47 6.73
C GLN A 12 -7.88 -0.05 7.73
N CYS A 13 -8.01 1.17 8.25
CA CYS A 13 -7.14 1.72 9.28
C CYS A 13 -7.59 1.37 10.71
N GLY A 14 -8.70 0.64 10.87
CA GLY A 14 -9.23 0.21 12.15
C GLY A 14 -10.34 -0.83 11.98
N PRO A 15 -10.83 -1.42 13.09
CA PRO A 15 -11.77 -2.54 13.08
C PRO A 15 -13.24 -2.14 12.82
N GLN A 16 -13.60 -0.86 12.94
CA GLN A 16 -15.00 -0.45 12.91
C GLN A 16 -15.54 -0.41 11.48
N THR A 17 -16.75 -0.94 11.30
CA THR A 17 -17.50 -0.90 10.03
C THR A 17 -18.74 -0.02 10.11
N ALA A 18 -19.11 0.45 11.31
CA ALA A 18 -20.21 1.39 11.54
C ALA A 18 -20.00 2.15 12.89
N PRO A 19 -19.63 3.44 12.88
CA PRO A 19 -19.16 4.19 11.72
C PRO A 19 -17.91 3.53 11.12
N GLN A 20 -17.77 3.62 9.81
CA GLN A 20 -16.68 2.99 9.07
C GLN A 20 -15.37 3.74 9.37
N ASP A 21 -14.34 3.03 9.85
CA ASP A 21 -12.99 3.57 9.93
C ASP A 21 -12.44 3.88 8.53
N ASP A 22 -11.43 4.75 8.45
CA ASP A 22 -10.76 5.10 7.19
C ASP A 22 -10.37 3.85 6.38
N ILE A 23 -10.63 3.89 5.08
CA ILE A 23 -10.30 2.81 4.14
C ILE A 23 -9.22 3.32 3.19
N ALA A 24 -8.01 2.76 3.28
CA ALA A 24 -6.89 3.14 2.41
C ALA A 24 -7.07 2.65 0.98
N LEU A 25 -7.67 1.47 0.81
CA LEU A 25 -8.06 0.89 -0.47
C LEU A 25 -9.40 0.19 -0.33
N HIS A 26 -10.41 0.69 -1.03
CA HIS A 26 -11.70 0.05 -1.25
C HIS A 26 -11.74 -0.49 -2.67
N MET A 27 -11.85 -1.80 -2.83
CA MET A 27 -12.06 -2.46 -4.11
C MET A 27 -13.47 -3.06 -4.15
N SER A 28 -14.36 -2.44 -4.93
CA SER A 28 -15.73 -2.91 -5.14
C SER A 28 -15.83 -3.64 -6.47
N VAL A 29 -15.96 -4.97 -6.43
CA VAL A 29 -16.13 -5.79 -7.63
C VAL A 29 -17.63 -5.94 -7.94
N ARG A 30 -18.08 -5.34 -9.06
CA ARG A 30 -19.50 -5.26 -9.42
C ARG A 30 -19.81 -6.15 -10.61
N LEU A 31 -20.08 -7.44 -10.35
CA LEU A 31 -20.21 -8.46 -11.39
C LEU A 31 -21.31 -8.15 -12.42
N LEU A 32 -22.47 -7.64 -12.00
CA LEU A 32 -23.57 -7.29 -12.91
C LEU A 32 -23.31 -6.01 -13.71
N GLU A 33 -22.54 -5.08 -13.14
CA GLU A 33 -22.18 -3.82 -13.80
C GLU A 33 -20.94 -3.98 -14.69
N GLY A 34 -20.28 -5.14 -14.65
CA GLY A 34 -19.17 -5.48 -15.53
C GLY A 34 -17.86 -4.73 -15.27
N HIS A 35 -17.68 -4.15 -14.08
CA HIS A 35 -16.48 -3.39 -13.75
C HIS A 35 -16.07 -3.49 -12.27
N VAL A 36 -14.84 -3.08 -12.00
CA VAL A 36 -14.29 -2.86 -10.65
C VAL A 36 -14.18 -1.37 -10.40
N VAL A 37 -14.51 -0.94 -9.18
CA VAL A 37 -14.31 0.43 -8.70
C VAL A 37 -13.27 0.42 -7.59
N LEU A 38 -12.29 1.31 -7.68
CA LEU A 38 -11.33 1.57 -6.60
C LEU A 38 -11.56 2.96 -6.00
N ASN A 39 -11.49 3.06 -4.68
CA ASN A 39 -11.58 4.34 -3.98
C ASN A 39 -10.84 4.27 -2.62
N SER A 40 -10.79 5.39 -1.90
CA SER A 40 -10.46 5.44 -0.48
C SER A 40 -11.54 6.21 0.29
N LEU A 41 -11.63 5.95 1.59
CA LEU A 41 -12.55 6.64 2.51
C LEU A 41 -11.72 7.32 3.59
N GLN A 42 -11.86 8.63 3.74
CA GLN A 42 -11.17 9.41 4.78
C GLN A 42 -12.19 10.24 5.56
N HIS A 43 -12.19 10.10 6.88
CA HIS A 43 -13.11 10.82 7.78
C HIS A 43 -14.59 10.63 7.38
N GLY A 44 -14.94 9.43 6.92
CA GLY A 44 -16.30 9.11 6.44
C GLY A 44 -16.67 9.70 5.07
N ILE A 45 -15.71 10.28 4.34
CA ILE A 45 -15.92 10.86 3.01
C ILE A 45 -15.18 10.04 1.96
N TRP A 46 -15.90 9.63 0.91
CA TRP A 46 -15.32 8.94 -0.24
C TRP A 46 -14.55 9.92 -1.12
N ASN A 47 -13.36 9.51 -1.57
CA ASN A 47 -12.55 10.28 -2.50
C ASN A 47 -12.99 10.06 -3.96
N GLU A 48 -12.21 10.58 -4.91
CA GLU A 48 -12.46 10.38 -6.35
C GLU A 48 -12.30 8.90 -6.73
N GLU A 49 -13.38 8.32 -7.27
CA GLU A 49 -13.39 6.93 -7.72
C GLU A 49 -12.54 6.74 -8.97
N GLN A 50 -11.66 5.73 -8.96
CA GLN A 50 -11.12 5.17 -10.19
C GLN A 50 -12.11 4.15 -10.75
N ARG A 51 -12.81 4.55 -11.82
CA ARG A 51 -13.89 3.79 -12.47
C ARG A 51 -13.41 3.12 -13.76
N ASN A 52 -14.30 2.29 -14.33
CA ASN A 52 -14.18 1.69 -15.67
C ASN A 52 -13.05 0.67 -15.84
N LEU A 53 -12.59 0.06 -14.75
CA LEU A 53 -11.69 -1.08 -14.84
C LEU A 53 -12.50 -2.31 -15.29
N ALA A 54 -12.14 -2.88 -16.43
CA ALA A 54 -12.82 -4.04 -17.00
C ALA A 54 -12.85 -5.19 -16.00
N LEU A 55 -13.98 -5.88 -15.84
CA LEU A 55 -14.10 -6.99 -14.89
C LEU A 55 -13.34 -8.24 -15.40
N PRO A 56 -12.28 -8.70 -14.71
CA PRO A 56 -11.48 -9.85 -15.16
C PRO A 56 -11.96 -11.18 -14.58
N ILE A 57 -13.05 -11.18 -13.81
CA ILE A 57 -13.62 -12.36 -13.17
C ILE A 57 -15.06 -12.60 -13.62
N LYS A 58 -15.51 -13.85 -13.59
CA LYS A 58 -16.89 -14.22 -13.91
C LYS A 58 -17.57 -14.85 -12.71
N ARG A 59 -18.90 -14.78 -12.70
CA ARG A 59 -19.72 -15.39 -11.65
C ARG A 59 -19.47 -16.90 -11.61
N ALA A 60 -19.36 -17.45 -10.40
CA ALA A 60 -19.12 -18.87 -10.12
C ALA A 60 -17.76 -19.43 -10.62
N GLU A 61 -16.84 -18.59 -11.08
CA GLU A 61 -15.45 -19.00 -11.34
C GLU A 61 -14.57 -18.72 -10.13
N ARG A 62 -13.56 -19.58 -9.90
CA ARG A 62 -12.51 -19.30 -8.93
C ARG A 62 -11.64 -18.16 -9.46
N PHE A 63 -11.20 -17.31 -8.54
CA PHE A 63 -10.27 -16.24 -8.85
C PHE A 63 -9.25 -16.07 -7.72
N GLU A 64 -8.14 -15.46 -8.05
CA GLU A 64 -7.10 -15.03 -7.12
C GLU A 64 -6.92 -13.52 -7.25
N ILE A 65 -6.90 -12.81 -6.13
CA ILE A 65 -6.55 -11.39 -6.08
C ILE A 65 -5.32 -11.26 -5.20
N ILE A 66 -4.27 -10.65 -5.75
CA ILE A 66 -3.06 -10.30 -5.02
C ILE A 66 -3.00 -8.78 -4.92
N LEU A 67 -2.96 -8.29 -3.68
CA LEU A 67 -2.75 -6.89 -3.36
C LEU A 67 -1.31 -6.71 -2.88
N THR A 68 -0.48 -6.07 -3.68
CA THR A 68 0.89 -5.71 -3.28
C THR A 68 0.92 -4.28 -2.81
N CYS A 69 1.39 -4.06 -1.58
CA CYS A 69 1.63 -2.74 -1.04
C CYS A 69 3.04 -2.27 -1.40
N GLU A 70 3.15 -1.18 -2.17
CA GLU A 70 4.41 -0.50 -2.43
C GLU A 70 4.46 0.84 -1.68
N PHE A 71 5.54 1.62 -1.83
CA PHE A 71 5.73 2.86 -1.06
C PHE A 71 4.67 3.93 -1.35
N ASN A 72 4.21 4.05 -2.59
CA ASN A 72 3.33 5.13 -3.05
C ASN A 72 2.02 4.66 -3.70
N HIS A 73 1.83 3.36 -3.90
CA HIS A 73 0.63 2.80 -4.54
C HIS A 73 0.39 1.36 -4.09
N TYR A 74 -0.79 0.86 -4.42
CA TYR A 74 -1.13 -0.56 -4.35
C TYR A 74 -1.16 -1.13 -5.75
N LYS A 75 -0.59 -2.32 -5.95
CA LYS A 75 -0.71 -3.07 -7.21
C LYS A 75 -1.70 -4.18 -7.02
N VAL A 76 -2.58 -4.31 -8.00
CA VAL A 76 -3.58 -5.36 -8.04
C VAL A 76 -3.19 -6.32 -9.15
N ALA A 77 -3.07 -7.60 -8.83
CA ALA A 77 -3.04 -8.66 -9.81
C ALA A 77 -4.26 -9.57 -9.63
N ILE A 78 -4.83 -10.01 -10.74
CA ILE A 78 -5.97 -10.94 -10.75
C ILE A 78 -5.62 -12.13 -11.63
N ASN A 79 -5.76 -13.34 -11.08
CA ASN A 79 -5.42 -14.60 -11.74
C ASN A 79 -3.99 -14.61 -12.31
N GLY A 80 -3.01 -14.18 -11.50
CA GLY A 80 -1.60 -14.11 -11.87
C GLY A 80 -1.23 -13.02 -12.89
N ARG A 81 -2.17 -12.15 -13.31
CA ARG A 81 -1.92 -11.07 -14.27
C ARG A 81 -2.07 -9.71 -13.61
N HIS A 82 -1.17 -8.79 -13.93
CA HIS A 82 -1.30 -7.39 -13.52
C HIS A 82 -2.64 -6.83 -14.01
N TYR A 83 -3.37 -6.18 -13.10
CA TYR A 83 -4.70 -5.63 -13.36
C TYR A 83 -4.69 -4.10 -13.38
N CYS A 84 -4.23 -3.49 -12.29
CA CYS A 84 -4.12 -2.02 -12.19
C CYS A 84 -3.22 -1.62 -11.01
N GLU A 85 -2.98 -0.31 -10.91
CA GLU A 85 -2.30 0.36 -9.80
C GLU A 85 -3.22 1.44 -9.21
N PHE A 86 -3.26 1.54 -7.89
CA PHE A 86 -4.04 2.54 -7.15
C PHE A 86 -3.12 3.41 -6.30
N PRO A 87 -2.96 4.71 -6.59
CA PRO A 87 -2.14 5.61 -5.79
C PRO A 87 -2.60 5.67 -4.34
N GLN A 88 -1.66 5.68 -3.40
CA GLN A 88 -1.98 5.79 -1.98
C GLN A 88 -2.49 7.19 -1.64
N GLN A 89 -3.71 7.26 -1.12
CA GLN A 89 -4.27 8.48 -0.52
C GLN A 89 -4.08 8.48 1.01
N ILE A 90 -3.99 7.29 1.61
CA ILE A 90 -3.63 7.05 3.01
C ILE A 90 -2.36 6.21 3.01
N HIS A 91 -1.37 6.61 3.82
CA HIS A 91 -0.12 5.87 3.95
C HIS A 91 -0.36 4.44 4.45
N TYR A 92 0.31 3.47 3.85
CA TYR A 92 0.09 2.04 4.12
C TYR A 92 0.29 1.65 5.59
N ASP A 93 1.18 2.34 6.33
CA ASP A 93 1.40 2.08 7.76
C ASP A 93 0.16 2.24 8.64
N ARG A 94 -0.86 2.95 8.16
CA ARG A 94 -2.13 3.09 8.89
C ARG A 94 -3.04 1.87 8.73
N VAL A 95 -2.83 1.05 7.70
CA VAL A 95 -3.66 -0.13 7.42
C VAL A 95 -3.38 -1.21 8.47
N SER A 96 -4.43 -1.69 9.11
CA SER A 96 -4.34 -2.69 10.17
C SER A 96 -5.35 -3.83 10.01
N HIS A 97 -6.39 -3.65 9.20
CA HIS A 97 -7.49 -4.61 9.08
C HIS A 97 -7.82 -4.87 7.61
N LEU A 98 -8.07 -6.14 7.28
CA LEU A 98 -8.66 -6.56 6.02
C LEU A 98 -10.12 -6.91 6.28
N ALA A 99 -11.04 -6.22 5.61
CA ALA A 99 -12.45 -6.60 5.61
C ALA A 99 -12.90 -6.98 4.21
N ILE A 100 -13.68 -8.06 4.13
CA ILE A 100 -14.27 -8.55 2.90
C ILE A 100 -15.75 -8.77 3.19
N ASP A 101 -16.61 -8.16 2.38
CA ASP A 101 -18.06 -8.24 2.51
C ASP A 101 -18.75 -8.43 1.16
N GLY A 102 -20.00 -8.87 1.18
CA GLY A 102 -20.82 -9.08 -0.01
C GLY A 102 -20.84 -10.52 -0.54
N ASP A 103 -21.18 -10.66 -1.82
CA ASP A 103 -21.43 -11.95 -2.48
C ASP A 103 -20.14 -12.60 -2.98
N VAL A 104 -19.35 -13.14 -2.04
CA VAL A 104 -18.10 -13.87 -2.31
C VAL A 104 -17.89 -15.00 -1.31
N SER A 105 -17.32 -16.12 -1.78
CA SER A 105 -16.86 -17.21 -0.92
C SER A 105 -15.33 -17.21 -0.86
N ILE A 106 -14.78 -17.07 0.34
CA ILE A 106 -13.34 -17.04 0.56
C ILE A 106 -12.83 -18.44 0.90
N VAL A 107 -11.84 -18.91 0.13
CA VAL A 107 -11.21 -20.22 0.35
C VAL A 107 -9.93 -20.08 1.18
N GLN A 108 -9.15 -19.04 0.91
CA GLN A 108 -7.87 -18.79 1.55
C GLN A 108 -7.56 -17.30 1.58
N ILE A 109 -6.93 -16.85 2.67
CA ILE A 109 -6.25 -15.56 2.77
C ILE A 109 -4.83 -15.87 3.24
N SER A 110 -3.83 -15.37 2.52
CA SER A 110 -2.42 -15.51 2.86
C SER A 110 -1.75 -14.14 2.84
N TYR A 111 -0.80 -13.94 3.76
CA TYR A 111 0.00 -12.73 3.84
C TYR A 111 1.45 -13.11 3.61
N GLU A 112 2.11 -12.37 2.72
CA GLU A 112 3.52 -12.55 2.41
C GLU A 112 4.26 -11.25 2.68
N SER A 113 5.31 -11.32 3.49
CA SER A 113 6.26 -10.23 3.62
C SER A 113 7.38 -10.46 2.62
N SER A 114 7.45 -9.63 1.57
CA SER A 114 8.68 -9.53 0.79
C SER A 114 9.70 -8.75 1.62
N THR A 115 10.55 -9.46 2.35
CA THR A 115 11.78 -8.84 2.84
C THR A 115 12.56 -8.45 1.60
N PHE A 116 12.59 -7.16 1.26
CA PHE A 116 13.53 -6.65 0.29
C PHE A 116 14.92 -7.12 0.74
N ALA A 117 15.51 -8.06 0.01
CA ALA A 117 16.89 -8.48 0.21
C ALA A 117 17.80 -7.33 -0.22
N GLY A 118 17.84 -6.26 0.56
CA GLY A 118 19.02 -5.42 0.64
C GLY A 118 20.08 -6.23 1.39
N ILE A 119 20.88 -6.99 0.65
CA ILE A 119 22.28 -7.43 0.89
C ILE A 119 22.57 -8.54 -0.13
N GLY A 120 23.45 -8.29 -1.12
CA GLY A 120 24.04 -9.36 -1.93
C GLY A 120 24.31 -9.08 -3.41
N GLY A 121 24.96 -7.96 -3.74
CA GLY A 121 25.60 -7.76 -5.06
C GLY A 121 27.07 -7.42 -4.86
N ALA A 122 27.93 -8.43 -4.86
CA ALA A 122 29.38 -8.25 -4.81
C ALA A 122 29.87 -7.56 -6.08
N SER A 123 30.50 -6.39 -5.93
CA SER A 123 31.47 -5.87 -6.90
C SER A 123 32.79 -5.71 -6.17
N SER A 124 33.76 -6.56 -6.54
CA SER A 124 35.12 -6.47 -6.06
C SER A 124 35.76 -5.18 -6.57
N SER A 125 36.15 -4.29 -5.66
CA SER A 125 37.25 -3.36 -5.91
C SER A 125 38.27 -3.53 -4.79
N ASN A 126 39.38 -4.18 -5.13
CA ASN A 126 40.56 -4.24 -4.29
C ASN A 126 41.05 -2.81 -4.02
N VAL A 127 40.92 -2.33 -2.78
CA VAL A 127 41.62 -1.13 -2.31
C VAL A 127 42.45 -1.54 -1.09
N PRO A 128 43.79 -1.44 -1.12
CA PRO A 128 44.63 -1.80 0.02
C PRO A 128 44.51 -0.75 1.14
N PRO A 129 44.82 -1.10 2.41
CA PRO A 129 44.64 -0.21 3.54
C PRO A 129 45.70 0.90 3.54
N VAL A 130 45.26 2.17 3.43
CA VAL A 130 46.13 3.33 3.66
C VAL A 130 46.30 3.55 5.17
N LYS A 131 47.54 3.56 5.61
CA LYS A 131 47.97 3.85 7.00
C LYS A 131 47.71 5.33 7.33
N ASN A 132 47.05 5.58 8.46
CA ASN A 132 46.92 6.90 9.07
C ASN A 132 48.29 7.46 9.53
N PRO A 133 48.52 8.76 9.37
CA PRO A 133 49.32 9.55 10.30
C PRO A 133 48.45 10.54 11.09
N ALA A 134 48.87 10.76 12.33
CA ALA A 134 48.20 11.56 13.34
C ALA A 134 48.35 13.09 13.17
N ALA A 135 47.44 13.80 13.86
CA ALA A 135 47.64 15.06 14.61
C ALA A 135 46.95 16.35 14.09
N SER A 136 45.98 16.79 14.91
CA SER A 136 45.77 18.14 15.48
C SER A 136 45.73 19.37 14.56
N THR A 137 44.63 20.14 14.63
CA THR A 137 44.63 21.46 15.30
C THR A 137 43.19 21.90 15.64
N LYS A 138 43.05 22.42 16.87
CA LYS A 138 41.86 23.01 17.51
C LYS A 138 41.15 24.05 16.63
N MET A 139 39.81 24.01 16.61
CA MET A 139 38.97 25.16 16.28
C MET A 139 38.39 25.77 17.56
N GLN A 140 38.59 27.08 17.71
CA GLN A 140 38.13 27.92 18.81
C GLN A 140 36.75 28.51 18.44
N PRO A 141 35.77 28.60 19.37
CA PRO A 141 34.46 29.15 19.05
C PRO A 141 34.48 30.70 19.03
N PRO A 142 33.62 31.35 18.21
CA PRO A 142 33.55 32.80 18.12
C PRO A 142 32.81 33.42 19.33
N SER A 143 33.33 34.54 19.82
CA SER A 143 32.75 35.39 20.86
C SER A 143 31.56 36.18 20.31
N TYR A 144 30.42 36.17 21.02
CA TYR A 144 29.33 37.12 20.80
C TYR A 144 29.53 38.32 21.73
N GLU A 145 29.63 39.53 21.17
CA GLU A 145 29.46 40.75 21.97
C GLU A 145 27.99 41.18 21.90
N ALA A 146 27.40 41.34 23.09
CA ALA A 146 26.14 42.02 23.29
C ALA A 146 26.38 43.53 23.35
N ALA A 147 25.78 44.29 22.44
CA ALA A 147 25.60 45.72 22.62
C ALA A 147 24.13 45.98 22.99
N ILE A 148 23.91 46.36 24.24
CA ILE A 148 22.75 47.14 24.67
C ILE A 148 23.28 48.55 24.94
N SER A 149 22.86 49.54 24.16
CA SER A 149 22.11 50.70 24.64
C SER A 149 21.71 51.60 23.48
#